data_AF-T0PVK0-F1
#
_entry.id   AF-T0PVK0-F1
#
_cell.length_a   1.000
_cell.length_b   1.000
_cell.length_c   1.000
_cell.angle_alpha   90.00
_cell.angle_beta   90.00
_cell.angle_gamma   90.00
#
_symmetry.space_group_name_H-M   'P 1'
#
loop_
_entity.id
_entity.type
_entity.pdbx_description
1 polymer ?
#
loop_
_entity_poly.entity_id
_entity_poly.type
_entity_poly.pdbx_seq_one_letter_code
_entity_poly.pdbx_strand_id
1 'polypeptide(L)'
;MCHRFRLAFVPLVALALDQNDPTLPTRSGVKTWVDVETPAEFRTMTSSRGDSWDLIMSDEFNLAGRNFTAGLDHLWVALDIPDGVNRAVGVYTPENAITLDGAFQIRVDTTETNITYYNVWSDTPSWTNKKMYYRAAMVQTWNKFCIQGGFVEIAAKMPGATHVSMNPHVTGKRWDHQLQRDVPVKPLDRIPDIRFYPTWPGLWMMGNLGRALFAASTNRVWPWSYNECDERYRTFQRISACDPNPGYGLHPNMGRGSPEIDILEGGG
;
A
#
# COMPACT_ATOMS: atom_id res chain seq x y z
N MET A 1 8.38 69.72 15.21
CA MET A 1 7.62 68.63 14.53
C MET A 1 8.58 67.91 13.61
N CYS A 2 9.11 66.77 14.07
CA CYS A 2 10.31 66.14 13.56
C CYS A 2 10.03 64.77 12.92
N HIS A 3 10.71 64.58 11.78
CA HIS A 3 11.31 63.38 11.21
C HIS A 3 10.49 62.24 10.59
N ARG A 4 10.86 62.00 9.32
CA ARG A 4 10.66 60.79 8.52
C ARG A 4 11.21 59.56 9.25
N PHE A 5 10.39 58.53 9.41
CA PHE A 5 10.86 57.19 9.71
C PHE A 5 11.21 56.47 8.40
N ARG A 6 12.48 56.14 8.20
CA ARG A 6 12.90 55.08 7.27
C ARG A 6 12.87 53.77 8.06
N LEU A 7 11.96 52.86 7.74
CA LEU A 7 12.05 51.48 8.19
C LEU A 7 13.19 50.81 7.43
N ALA A 8 14.27 50.48 8.13
CA ALA A 8 15.28 49.55 7.61
C ALA A 8 14.71 48.13 7.74
N PHE A 9 14.33 47.53 6.62
CA PHE A 9 14.12 46.08 6.57
C PHE A 9 15.50 45.42 6.63
N VAL A 10 15.87 44.93 7.81
CA VAL A 10 16.95 43.94 7.91
C VAL A 10 16.36 42.64 7.38
N PRO A 11 16.91 42.06 6.29
CA PRO A 11 16.51 40.72 5.90
C PRO A 11 17.08 39.80 6.98
N LEU A 12 16.23 39.40 7.93
CA LEU A 12 16.55 38.25 8.75
C LEU A 12 16.49 37.05 7.80
N VAL A 13 17.64 36.64 7.27
CA VAL A 13 17.76 35.34 6.64
C VAL A 13 17.50 34.35 7.79
N ALA A 14 16.27 33.86 7.88
CA ALA A 14 15.98 32.67 8.65
C ALA A 14 16.75 31.55 7.95
N LEU A 15 17.99 31.31 8.39
CA LEU A 15 18.61 30.01 8.20
C LEU A 15 17.70 29.05 8.95
N ALA A 16 16.80 28.39 8.21
CA ALA A 16 16.25 27.14 8.67
C ALA A 16 17.47 26.24 8.87
N LEU A 17 17.94 26.14 10.11
CA LEU A 17 18.77 25.03 10.53
C LEU A 17 17.94 23.80 10.17
N ASP A 18 18.44 23.04 9.19
CA ASP A 18 18.02 21.67 9.02
C ASP A 18 18.18 21.04 10.41
N GLN A 19 17.07 20.79 11.10
CA GLN A 19 17.12 20.05 12.34
C GLN A 19 17.50 18.65 11.89
N ASN A 20 18.80 18.35 11.89
CA ASN A 20 19.32 17.00 11.80
C ASN A 20 18.36 16.05 12.51
N ASP A 21 18.16 14.88 11.91
CA ASP A 21 17.30 13.78 12.35
C ASP A 21 16.62 14.06 13.71
N PRO A 22 15.35 14.51 13.73
CA PRO A 22 14.65 14.88 14.97
C PRO A 22 14.40 13.68 15.88
N THR A 23 14.88 12.48 15.52
CA THR A 23 14.77 11.29 16.33
C THR A 23 15.82 11.30 17.44
N LEU A 24 15.33 11.16 18.68
CA LEU A 24 16.19 10.90 19.82
C LEU A 24 16.85 9.52 19.65
N PRO A 25 18.09 9.33 20.12
CA PRO A 25 18.70 8.01 20.14
C PRO A 25 17.78 7.00 20.81
N THR A 26 17.55 5.86 20.17
CA THR A 26 16.75 4.81 20.78
C THR A 26 17.50 4.21 21.97
N ARG A 27 16.76 3.78 22.99
CA ARG A 27 17.35 3.12 24.16
C ARG A 27 18.01 1.78 23.81
N SER A 28 17.54 1.11 22.76
CA SER A 28 18.08 -0.16 22.28
C SER A 28 19.39 0.00 21.50
N GLY A 29 19.76 1.21 21.07
CA GLY A 29 20.88 1.44 20.16
C GLY A 29 20.61 1.00 18.72
N VAL A 30 19.36 0.64 18.40
CA VAL A 30 18.90 0.25 17.07
C VAL A 30 18.21 1.45 16.40
N LYS A 31 18.37 1.66 15.09
CA LYS A 31 17.72 2.80 14.41
C LYS A 31 16.19 2.75 14.57
N THR A 32 15.55 3.92 14.56
CA THR A 32 14.13 4.12 14.91
C THR A 32 13.14 3.22 14.16
N TRP A 33 13.44 2.86 12.91
CA TRP A 33 12.56 2.04 12.06
C TRP A 33 13.08 0.61 11.83
N VAL A 34 14.17 0.24 12.50
CA VAL A 34 14.78 -1.09 12.39
C VAL A 34 14.29 -1.93 13.55
N ASP A 35 13.79 -3.13 13.24
CA ASP A 35 13.39 -4.10 14.25
C ASP A 35 14.59 -4.44 15.15
N VAL A 36 14.35 -4.44 16.46
CA VAL A 36 15.38 -4.76 17.46
C VAL A 36 15.88 -6.20 17.32
N GLU A 37 15.05 -7.08 16.76
CA GLU A 37 15.37 -8.47 16.49
C GLU A 37 16.08 -8.68 15.14
N THR A 38 16.19 -7.66 14.28
CA THR A 38 16.97 -7.79 13.03
C THR A 38 18.44 -8.09 13.34
N PRO A 39 18.99 -9.23 12.85
CA PRO A 39 20.36 -9.63 13.11
C PRO A 39 21.37 -8.58 12.62
N ALA A 40 22.49 -8.44 13.34
CA ALA A 40 23.46 -7.37 13.10
C ALA A 40 24.10 -7.46 11.70
N GLU A 41 24.24 -8.67 11.17
CA GLU A 41 24.77 -8.97 9.84
C GLU A 41 23.90 -8.43 8.69
N PHE A 42 22.60 -8.23 8.92
CA PHE A 42 21.68 -7.66 7.91
C PHE A 42 21.53 -6.14 8.03
N ARG A 43 22.19 -5.49 9.00
CA ARG A 43 22.10 -4.05 9.21
C ARG A 43 22.95 -3.22 8.24
N THR A 44 23.87 -3.88 7.55
CA THR A 44 24.71 -3.29 6.51
C THR A 44 24.88 -4.27 5.37
N MET A 45 24.83 -3.80 4.13
CA MET A 45 25.12 -4.61 2.95
C MET A 45 26.07 -3.87 2.01
N THR A 46 26.82 -4.62 1.21
CA THR A 46 27.58 -4.04 0.09
C THR A 46 26.74 -4.12 -1.17
N SER A 47 26.49 -2.98 -1.80
CA SER A 47 25.74 -2.92 -3.05
C SER A 47 26.51 -3.55 -4.22
N SER A 48 25.81 -3.80 -5.33
CA SER A 48 26.42 -4.29 -6.57
C SER A 48 27.47 -3.34 -7.17
N ARG A 49 27.56 -2.10 -6.68
CA ARG A 49 28.54 -1.09 -7.07
C ARG A 49 29.69 -0.92 -6.07
N GLY A 50 29.73 -1.70 -5.00
CA GLY A 50 30.76 -1.64 -3.96
C GLY A 50 30.49 -0.62 -2.85
N ASP A 51 29.42 0.17 -2.96
CA ASP A 51 29.02 1.10 -1.89
C ASP A 51 28.46 0.33 -0.69
N SER A 52 28.80 0.78 0.52
CA SER A 52 28.18 0.29 1.76
C SER A 52 26.82 0.93 1.96
N TRP A 53 25.80 0.11 2.13
CA TRP A 53 24.42 0.53 2.38
C TRP A 53 24.00 0.16 3.79
N ASP A 54 23.34 1.09 4.45
CA ASP A 54 22.81 0.92 5.78
C ASP A 54 21.34 0.48 5.73
N LEU A 55 20.97 -0.45 6.60
CA LEU A 55 19.57 -0.75 6.87
C LEU A 55 18.92 0.48 7.56
N ILE A 56 17.78 0.89 7.01
CA ILE A 56 17.02 2.05 7.50
C ILE A 56 15.63 1.70 8.00
N MET A 57 15.09 0.53 7.61
CA MET A 57 13.82 0.00 8.11
C MET A 57 13.81 -1.52 7.96
N SER A 58 13.24 -2.22 8.93
CA SER A 58 12.99 -3.66 8.90
C SER A 58 11.84 -4.03 9.81
N ASP A 59 11.25 -5.20 9.57
CA ASP A 59 10.27 -5.82 10.46
C ASP A 59 10.39 -7.33 10.28
N GLU A 60 10.81 -8.04 11.33
CA GLU A 60 10.96 -9.50 11.30
C GLU A 60 9.62 -10.20 11.62
N PHE A 61 8.61 -9.44 12.08
CA PHE A 61 7.29 -9.94 12.47
C PHE A 61 7.29 -11.04 13.56
N ASN A 62 8.35 -11.12 14.37
CA ASN A 62 8.49 -12.12 15.44
C ASN A 62 7.52 -11.90 16.61
N LEU A 63 7.16 -10.65 16.90
CA LEU A 63 6.20 -10.33 17.96
C LEU A 63 4.79 -10.76 17.56
N ALA A 64 4.32 -11.86 18.14
CA ALA A 64 2.98 -12.39 17.89
C ALA A 64 1.87 -11.49 18.47
N GLY A 65 0.71 -11.51 17.82
CA GLY A 65 -0.49 -10.81 18.29
C GLY A 65 -0.46 -9.28 18.14
N ARG A 66 0.41 -8.74 17.27
CA ARG A 66 0.41 -7.30 16.95
C ARG A 66 -0.95 -6.85 16.41
N ASN A 67 -1.33 -5.63 16.78
CA ASN A 67 -2.58 -5.02 16.34
C ASN A 67 -2.30 -3.93 15.30
N PHE A 68 -2.62 -4.24 14.04
CA PHE A 68 -2.40 -3.35 12.91
C PHE A 68 -3.53 -2.35 12.66
N THR A 69 -4.53 -2.25 13.55
CA THR A 69 -5.55 -1.21 13.47
C THR A 69 -4.89 0.17 13.48
N ALA A 70 -5.49 1.12 12.76
CA ALA A 70 -4.97 2.48 12.63
C ALA A 70 -4.59 3.09 13.99
N GLY A 71 -3.32 3.46 14.13
CA GLY A 71 -2.77 4.09 15.34
C GLY A 71 -2.24 3.12 16.40
N LEU A 72 -2.40 1.81 16.25
CA LEU A 72 -1.97 0.82 17.27
C LEU A 72 -0.64 0.14 16.96
N ASP A 73 -0.24 0.07 15.70
CA ASP A 73 1.11 -0.31 15.31
C ASP A 73 1.91 0.93 14.90
N HIS A 74 3.21 0.96 15.19
CA HIS A 74 4.07 2.10 14.90
C HIS A 74 4.45 2.19 13.42
N LEU A 75 4.58 1.06 12.72
CA LEU A 75 5.13 0.97 11.37
C LEU A 75 4.05 0.70 10.32
N TRP A 76 3.13 -0.20 10.61
CA TRP A 76 2.12 -0.66 9.65
C TRP A 76 0.72 -0.17 10.03
N VAL A 77 -0.17 -0.10 9.03
CA VAL A 77 -1.61 0.11 9.23
C VAL A 77 -2.35 -0.83 8.30
N ALA A 78 -3.15 -1.73 8.89
CA ALA A 78 -4.09 -2.53 8.14
C ALA A 78 -5.32 -1.69 7.75
N LEU A 79 -5.80 -1.92 6.53
CA LEU A 79 -6.99 -1.27 6.01
C LEU A 79 -8.26 -1.94 6.49
N ASP A 80 -9.29 -1.12 6.69
CA ASP A 80 -10.67 -1.52 6.95
C ASP A 80 -11.58 -0.89 5.87
N ILE A 81 -11.57 -1.47 4.68
CA ILE A 81 -12.23 -0.91 3.50
C ILE A 81 -12.54 -2.04 2.50
N PRO A 82 -13.64 -1.96 1.73
CA PRO A 82 -13.82 -2.85 0.59
C PRO A 82 -12.68 -2.69 -0.42
N ASP A 83 -12.24 -3.81 -0.98
CA ASP A 83 -11.38 -3.75 -2.14
C ASP A 83 -12.20 -3.20 -3.33
N GLY A 84 -11.84 -1.98 -3.73
CA GLY A 84 -12.58 -1.18 -4.70
C GLY A 84 -12.05 -1.28 -6.13
N VAL A 85 -11.01 -2.07 -6.36
CA VAL A 85 -10.35 -2.19 -7.67
C VAL A 85 -10.56 -3.58 -8.28
N ASN A 86 -10.25 -3.73 -9.57
CA ASN A 86 -10.09 -5.03 -10.26
C ASN A 86 -11.23 -6.05 -10.08
N ARG A 87 -12.47 -5.59 -9.95
CA ARG A 87 -13.67 -6.43 -9.69
C ARG A 87 -13.56 -7.27 -8.40
N ALA A 88 -12.80 -6.80 -7.43
CA ALA A 88 -12.57 -7.52 -6.19
C ALA A 88 -13.88 -7.89 -5.48
N VAL A 89 -13.84 -9.04 -4.81
CA VAL A 89 -14.99 -9.69 -4.16
C VAL A 89 -14.81 -9.77 -2.64
N GLY A 90 -13.79 -9.09 -2.11
CA GLY A 90 -13.41 -9.11 -0.71
C GLY A 90 -13.39 -7.73 -0.06
N VAL A 91 -13.27 -7.75 1.27
CA VAL A 91 -13.05 -6.57 2.12
C VAL A 91 -11.73 -6.74 2.86
N TYR A 92 -10.92 -5.70 2.91
CA TYR A 92 -9.75 -5.69 3.78
C TYR A 92 -10.18 -5.37 5.21
N THR A 93 -9.71 -6.15 6.17
CA THR A 93 -9.94 -5.87 7.59
C THR A 93 -8.66 -6.04 8.42
N PRO A 94 -8.50 -5.28 9.51
CA PRO A 94 -7.36 -5.44 10.42
C PRO A 94 -7.29 -6.82 11.09
N GLU A 95 -8.42 -7.50 11.30
CA GLU A 95 -8.49 -8.81 11.95
C GLU A 95 -7.86 -9.95 11.12
N ASN A 96 -7.66 -9.69 9.83
CA ASN A 96 -7.04 -10.62 8.88
C ASN A 96 -5.53 -10.42 8.75
N ALA A 97 -4.96 -9.35 9.35
CA ALA A 97 -3.54 -9.07 9.41
C ALA A 97 -2.98 -9.64 10.73
N ILE A 98 -2.24 -10.74 10.66
CA ILE A 98 -1.84 -11.51 11.85
C ILE A 98 -0.33 -11.61 11.93
N THR A 99 0.20 -11.57 13.14
CA THR A 99 1.56 -12.03 13.45
C THR A 99 1.47 -13.28 14.30
N LEU A 100 1.95 -14.40 13.76
CA LEU A 100 1.88 -15.72 14.37
C LEU A 100 3.05 -16.57 13.86
N ASP A 101 3.64 -17.36 14.76
CA ASP A 101 4.75 -18.29 14.46
C ASP A 101 5.96 -17.63 13.79
N GLY A 102 6.30 -16.40 14.23
CA GLY A 102 7.46 -15.67 13.71
C GLY A 102 7.27 -15.07 12.31
N ALA A 103 6.02 -14.89 11.86
CA ALA A 103 5.74 -14.37 10.53
C ALA A 103 4.49 -13.49 10.50
N PHE A 104 4.46 -12.57 9.54
CA PHE A 104 3.24 -11.92 9.10
C PHE A 104 2.40 -12.86 8.23
N GLN A 105 1.12 -13.00 8.55
CA GLN A 105 0.19 -13.86 7.85
C GLN A 105 -1.06 -13.06 7.48
N ILE A 106 -1.43 -13.13 6.20
CA ILE A 106 -2.72 -12.64 5.71
C ILE A 106 -3.69 -13.82 5.72
N ARG A 107 -4.62 -13.82 6.67
CA ARG A 107 -5.69 -14.81 6.73
C ARG A 107 -6.82 -14.40 5.79
N VAL A 108 -7.38 -15.36 5.07
CA VAL A 108 -8.54 -15.15 4.21
C VAL A 108 -9.74 -15.92 4.77
N ASP A 109 -10.83 -15.20 5.03
CA ASP A 109 -12.06 -15.77 5.58
C ASP A 109 -13.21 -15.71 4.56
N THR A 110 -14.06 -16.74 4.54
CA THR A 110 -15.33 -16.72 3.79
C THR A 110 -16.40 -16.06 4.64
N THR A 111 -16.69 -14.79 4.39
CA THR A 111 -17.68 -14.01 5.15
C THR A 111 -18.43 -13.07 4.22
N GLU A 112 -19.74 -13.29 4.08
CA GLU A 112 -20.59 -12.40 3.32
C GLU A 112 -20.75 -11.07 4.06
N THR A 113 -20.35 -9.97 3.40
CA THR A 113 -20.42 -8.62 3.94
C THR A 113 -21.15 -7.74 2.93
N ASN A 114 -22.26 -7.12 3.35
CA ASN A 114 -22.90 -6.08 2.56
C ASN A 114 -22.15 -4.77 2.78
N ILE A 115 -21.64 -4.19 1.70
CA ILE A 115 -20.92 -2.92 1.73
C ILE A 115 -21.73 -1.86 0.97
N THR A 116 -21.60 -0.62 1.42
CA THR A 116 -22.08 0.57 0.72
C THR A 116 -20.88 1.47 0.49
N TYR A 117 -20.59 1.81 -0.77
CA TYR A 117 -19.45 2.66 -1.12
C TYR A 117 -19.83 3.62 -2.25
N TYR A 118 -19.10 4.72 -2.33
CA TYR A 118 -19.27 5.68 -3.42
C TYR A 118 -18.45 5.24 -4.63
N ASN A 119 -19.12 4.87 -5.71
CA ASN A 119 -18.46 4.40 -6.91
C ASN A 119 -18.11 5.60 -7.80
N VAL A 120 -16.83 6.01 -7.79
CA VAL A 120 -16.32 7.10 -8.64
C VAL A 120 -16.06 6.68 -10.08
N TRP A 121 -16.08 5.37 -10.36
CA TRP A 121 -15.72 4.79 -11.66
C TRP A 121 -16.95 4.47 -12.53
N SER A 122 -18.17 4.64 -12.02
CA SER A 122 -19.39 4.52 -12.83
C SER A 122 -19.59 5.76 -13.71
N ASP A 123 -20.26 5.59 -14.85
CA ASP A 123 -20.61 6.68 -15.77
C ASP A 123 -21.27 7.86 -15.04
N THR A 124 -22.13 7.55 -14.08
CA THR A 124 -22.71 8.51 -13.14
C THR A 124 -22.30 8.12 -11.71
N PRO A 125 -21.34 8.83 -11.07
CA PRO A 125 -20.87 8.52 -9.73
C PRO A 125 -21.98 8.55 -8.68
N SER A 126 -22.15 7.47 -7.92
CA SER A 126 -23.21 7.35 -6.90
C SER A 126 -22.89 6.32 -5.83
N TRP A 127 -23.65 6.36 -4.73
CA TRP A 127 -23.59 5.32 -3.70
C TRP A 127 -24.14 4.01 -4.23
N THR A 128 -23.36 2.94 -4.11
CA THR A 128 -23.70 1.60 -4.59
C THR A 128 -23.60 0.59 -3.46
N ASN A 129 -24.56 -0.33 -3.41
CA ASN A 129 -24.51 -1.49 -2.53
C ASN A 129 -23.92 -2.68 -3.27
N LYS A 130 -22.97 -3.38 -2.66
CA LYS A 130 -22.41 -4.62 -3.20
C LYS A 130 -22.27 -5.64 -2.07
N LYS A 131 -22.52 -6.90 -2.39
CA LYS A 131 -22.18 -8.00 -1.49
C LYS A 131 -20.77 -8.46 -1.81
N MET A 132 -19.90 -8.38 -0.82
CA MET A 132 -18.58 -9.02 -0.83
C MET A 132 -18.70 -10.36 -0.10
N TYR A 133 -17.88 -11.34 -0.49
CA TYR A 133 -18.01 -12.72 -0.02
C TYR A 133 -16.85 -13.14 0.90
N TYR A 134 -15.83 -12.29 0.99
CA TYR A 134 -14.57 -12.66 1.61
C TYR A 134 -13.95 -11.51 2.39
N ARG A 135 -13.10 -11.86 3.34
CA ARG A 135 -12.27 -10.93 4.11
C ARG A 135 -10.81 -11.33 4.01
N ALA A 136 -9.94 -10.34 3.84
CA ALA A 136 -8.48 -10.49 3.76
C ALA A 136 -7.83 -9.26 4.41
N ALA A 137 -6.51 -9.07 4.25
CA ALA A 137 -5.82 -7.89 4.75
C ALA A 137 -4.97 -7.22 3.67
N MET A 138 -4.84 -5.90 3.81
CA MET A 138 -3.84 -5.07 3.16
C MET A 138 -3.24 -4.18 4.23
N VAL A 139 -1.91 -4.15 4.33
CA VAL A 139 -1.16 -3.30 5.26
C VAL A 139 -0.32 -2.29 4.49
N GLN A 140 -0.14 -1.09 5.04
CA GLN A 140 0.67 -0.04 4.42
C GLN A 140 1.44 0.78 5.47
N THR A 141 2.53 1.41 5.03
CA THR A 141 3.35 2.36 5.80
C THR A 141 3.01 3.82 5.49
N TRP A 142 1.86 4.08 4.84
CA TRP A 142 1.44 5.41 4.39
C TRP A 142 1.57 6.47 5.49
N ASN A 143 2.27 7.56 5.19
CA ASN A 143 2.55 8.67 6.11
C ASN A 143 3.27 8.26 7.42
N LYS A 144 3.94 7.11 7.43
CA LYS A 144 4.79 6.65 8.54
C LYS A 144 6.24 6.49 8.11
N PHE A 145 6.46 5.79 7.01
CA PHE A 145 7.79 5.54 6.46
C PHE A 145 7.78 5.75 4.95
N CYS A 146 8.80 6.44 4.43
CA CYS A 146 8.99 6.65 3.00
C CYS A 146 10.48 6.62 2.68
N ILE A 147 10.80 6.17 1.47
CA ILE A 147 12.17 6.09 0.96
C ILE A 147 12.21 6.63 -0.46
N GLN A 148 13.39 7.10 -0.87
CA GLN A 148 13.66 7.47 -2.25
C GLN A 148 14.90 6.71 -2.72
N GLY A 149 14.67 5.69 -3.56
CA GLY A 149 15.71 4.74 -3.95
C GLY A 149 16.11 3.81 -2.80
N GLY A 150 16.96 2.83 -3.13
CA GLY A 150 17.45 1.83 -2.18
C GLY A 150 17.21 0.40 -2.65
N PHE A 151 17.24 -0.53 -1.70
CA PHE A 151 16.97 -1.95 -1.91
C PHE A 151 15.98 -2.42 -0.85
N VAL A 152 15.04 -3.25 -1.29
CA VAL A 152 14.01 -3.85 -0.46
C VAL A 152 14.10 -5.35 -0.66
N GLU A 153 14.24 -6.09 0.44
CA GLU A 153 14.27 -7.55 0.44
C GLU A 153 13.15 -8.08 1.33
N ILE A 154 12.45 -9.09 0.84
CA ILE A 154 11.31 -9.70 1.52
C ILE A 154 11.38 -11.22 1.33
N ALA A 155 11.25 -11.95 2.42
CA ALA A 155 11.05 -13.40 2.40
C ALA A 155 9.55 -13.68 2.53
N ALA A 156 8.94 -14.31 1.52
CA ALA A 156 7.52 -14.58 1.49
C ALA A 156 7.22 -16.02 1.08
N LYS A 157 6.14 -16.59 1.65
CA LYS A 157 5.55 -17.86 1.22
C LYS A 157 4.19 -17.58 0.59
N MET A 158 4.09 -17.84 -0.71
CA MET A 158 2.88 -17.57 -1.47
C MET A 158 1.78 -18.61 -1.19
N PRO A 159 0.50 -18.20 -1.19
CA PRO A 159 -0.61 -19.14 -1.22
C PRO A 159 -0.57 -19.97 -2.51
N GLY A 160 -0.73 -21.29 -2.42
CA GLY A 160 -0.71 -22.15 -3.60
C GLY A 160 -0.79 -23.64 -3.29
N ALA A 161 -1.34 -24.41 -4.22
CA ALA A 161 -1.38 -25.87 -4.16
C ALA A 161 -0.16 -26.46 -4.89
N THR A 162 0.55 -27.40 -4.25
CA THR A 162 1.86 -27.90 -4.70
C THR A 162 1.79 -29.14 -5.61
N HIS A 163 0.62 -29.52 -6.14
CA HIS A 163 0.40 -30.77 -6.91
C HIS A 163 -0.63 -30.58 -8.05
N VAL A 164 -0.98 -31.66 -8.77
CA VAL A 164 -2.08 -31.70 -9.75
C VAL A 164 -3.30 -30.99 -9.16
N SER A 165 -3.68 -29.87 -9.77
CA SER A 165 -4.67 -28.98 -9.20
C SER A 165 -6.01 -29.68 -9.08
N MET A 166 -6.46 -29.91 -7.84
CA MET A 166 -7.84 -30.35 -7.56
C MET A 166 -8.80 -29.15 -7.48
N ASN A 167 -8.36 -27.96 -7.89
CA ASN A 167 -9.19 -26.76 -7.91
C ASN A 167 -10.44 -27.02 -8.78
N PRO A 168 -11.66 -26.92 -8.22
CA PRO A 168 -12.90 -27.13 -8.97
C PRO A 168 -13.05 -26.25 -10.21
N HIS A 169 -12.48 -25.04 -10.22
CA HIS A 169 -12.49 -24.13 -11.38
C HIS A 169 -11.51 -24.56 -12.47
N VAL A 170 -10.43 -25.27 -12.11
CA VAL A 170 -9.47 -25.84 -13.07
C VAL A 170 -10.00 -27.16 -13.63
N THR A 171 -10.58 -28.01 -12.79
CA THR A 171 -11.16 -29.30 -13.20
C THR A 171 -12.53 -29.14 -13.86
N GLY A 172 -13.17 -27.97 -13.73
CA GLY A 172 -14.50 -27.66 -14.26
C GLY A 172 -15.64 -28.35 -13.51
N LYS A 173 -15.36 -28.97 -12.36
CA LYS A 173 -16.33 -29.78 -11.62
C LYS A 173 -16.07 -29.79 -10.12
N ARG A 174 -17.14 -29.91 -9.34
CA ARG A 174 -17.09 -30.15 -7.89
C ARG A 174 -17.92 -31.38 -7.53
N TRP A 175 -17.50 -32.13 -6.52
CA TRP A 175 -18.33 -33.17 -5.94
C TRP A 175 -19.48 -32.55 -5.15
N ASP A 176 -20.71 -32.99 -5.41
CA ASP A 176 -21.89 -32.59 -4.64
C ASP A 176 -22.29 -33.72 -3.68
N HIS A 177 -22.16 -33.47 -2.37
CA HIS A 177 -22.46 -34.48 -1.35
C HIS A 177 -23.95 -34.81 -1.23
N GLN A 178 -24.86 -33.96 -1.71
CA GLN A 178 -26.29 -34.26 -1.68
C GLN A 178 -26.70 -35.11 -2.89
N LEU A 179 -26.17 -34.78 -4.07
CA LEU A 179 -26.46 -35.50 -5.31
C LEU A 179 -25.55 -36.72 -5.54
N GLN A 180 -24.50 -36.89 -4.73
CA GLN A 180 -23.50 -37.96 -4.84
C GLN A 180 -22.90 -38.06 -6.25
N ARG A 181 -22.63 -36.91 -6.88
CA ARG A 181 -22.05 -36.82 -8.22
C ARG A 181 -21.25 -35.54 -8.45
N ASP A 182 -20.40 -35.55 -9.46
CA ASP A 182 -19.78 -34.32 -9.97
C ASP A 182 -20.83 -33.40 -10.60
N VAL A 183 -20.78 -32.12 -10.24
CA VAL A 183 -21.57 -31.05 -10.86
C VAL A 183 -20.63 -30.01 -11.49
N PRO A 184 -21.01 -29.41 -12.63
CA PRO A 184 -20.15 -28.47 -13.34
C PRO A 184 -19.91 -27.20 -12.51
N VAL A 185 -18.70 -26.66 -12.60
CA VAL A 185 -18.29 -25.37 -12.02
C VAL A 185 -17.96 -24.42 -13.16
N LYS A 186 -18.59 -23.26 -13.17
CA LYS A 186 -18.35 -22.20 -14.15
C LYS A 186 -17.23 -21.28 -13.68
N PRO A 187 -16.53 -20.58 -14.59
CA PRO A 187 -15.44 -19.66 -14.24
C PRO A 187 -15.81 -18.58 -13.21
N LEU A 188 -17.07 -18.13 -13.20
CA LEU A 188 -17.55 -17.08 -12.29
C LEU A 188 -18.36 -17.62 -11.09
N ASP A 189 -18.44 -18.94 -10.94
CA ASP A 189 -19.08 -19.53 -9.77
C ASP A 189 -18.25 -19.23 -8.51
N ARG A 190 -18.92 -19.15 -7.35
CA ARG A 190 -18.24 -19.05 -6.05
C ARG A 190 -17.31 -20.23 -5.84
N ILE A 191 -16.20 -19.98 -5.13
CA ILE A 191 -15.19 -21.00 -4.80
C ILE A 191 -15.84 -22.13 -4.00
N PRO A 192 -15.93 -23.36 -4.56
CA PRO A 192 -16.55 -24.48 -3.86
C PRO A 192 -15.66 -25.10 -2.78
N ASP A 193 -14.34 -24.89 -2.90
CA ASP A 193 -13.33 -25.45 -2.02
C ASP A 193 -12.33 -24.36 -1.60
N ILE A 194 -12.38 -23.99 -0.33
CA ILE A 194 -11.57 -22.91 0.25
C ILE A 194 -10.05 -23.13 0.14
N ARG A 195 -9.61 -24.37 -0.10
CA ARG A 195 -8.18 -24.69 -0.30
C ARG A 195 -7.60 -24.06 -1.56
N PHE A 196 -8.45 -23.74 -2.54
CA PHE A 196 -8.05 -23.20 -3.84
C PHE A 196 -8.50 -21.76 -4.03
N TYR A 197 -8.42 -20.99 -2.95
CA TYR A 197 -8.81 -19.59 -2.96
C TYR A 197 -7.98 -18.79 -3.99
N PRO A 198 -8.60 -18.06 -4.94
CA PRO A 198 -7.93 -17.14 -5.84
C PRO A 198 -7.48 -15.96 -5.00
N THR A 199 -6.22 -16.01 -4.63
CA THR A 199 -5.55 -14.89 -3.98
C THR A 199 -4.76 -14.16 -5.04
N TRP A 200 -4.75 -12.84 -4.91
CA TRP A 200 -3.81 -11.99 -5.63
C TRP A 200 -2.82 -11.46 -4.59
N PRO A 201 -1.81 -12.25 -4.20
CA PRO A 201 -0.76 -11.76 -3.34
C PRO A 201 0.00 -10.64 -4.06
N GLY A 202 0.06 -9.49 -3.41
CA GLY A 202 0.66 -8.28 -3.95
C GLY A 202 1.57 -7.62 -2.93
N LEU A 203 2.71 -7.16 -3.40
CA LEU A 203 3.67 -6.34 -2.70
C LEU A 203 4.17 -5.31 -3.70
N TRP A 204 3.94 -4.05 -3.38
CA TRP A 204 4.21 -2.95 -4.27
C TRP A 204 4.51 -1.70 -3.46
N MET A 205 5.11 -0.72 -4.12
CA MET A 205 5.37 0.60 -3.57
C MET A 205 4.65 1.64 -4.41
N MET A 206 4.25 2.74 -3.78
CA MET A 206 3.57 3.84 -4.45
C MET A 206 4.11 5.16 -3.96
N GLY A 207 4.18 6.15 -4.86
CA GLY A 207 4.59 7.51 -4.49
C GLY A 207 3.75 8.07 -3.34
N ASN A 208 4.32 8.88 -2.45
CA ASN A 208 3.63 9.35 -1.25
C ASN A 208 2.62 10.51 -1.51
N LEU A 209 2.12 10.67 -2.75
CA LEU A 209 1.13 11.71 -3.10
C LEU A 209 -0.32 11.21 -3.15
N GLY A 210 -0.54 9.91 -3.34
CA GLY A 210 -1.87 9.29 -3.23
C GLY A 210 -1.84 8.04 -2.36
N ARG A 211 -2.83 7.87 -1.49
CA ARG A 211 -2.96 6.69 -0.62
C ARG A 211 -3.71 5.58 -1.34
N ALA A 212 -3.08 4.43 -1.47
CA ALA A 212 -3.65 3.20 -1.99
C ALA A 212 -5.11 2.96 -1.56
N LEU A 213 -6.00 2.63 -2.50
CA LEU A 213 -7.45 2.41 -2.32
C LEU A 213 -8.28 3.62 -1.85
N PHE A 214 -7.68 4.76 -1.52
CA PHE A 214 -8.40 6.00 -1.26
C PHE A 214 -8.53 6.80 -2.55
N ALA A 215 -9.56 6.50 -3.34
CA ALA A 215 -9.78 7.08 -4.67
C ALA A 215 -9.72 8.61 -4.72
N ALA A 216 -10.18 9.31 -3.69
CA ALA A 216 -10.10 10.77 -3.62
C ALA A 216 -8.65 11.32 -3.63
N SER A 217 -7.70 10.52 -3.14
CA SER A 217 -6.27 10.86 -3.11
C SER A 217 -5.51 10.37 -4.35
N THR A 218 -5.98 9.29 -5.00
CA THR A 218 -5.28 8.70 -6.16
C THR A 218 -5.83 9.18 -7.50
N ASN A 219 -7.05 9.74 -7.54
CA ASN A 219 -7.66 10.21 -8.78
C ASN A 219 -6.82 11.30 -9.46
N ARG A 220 -6.41 11.05 -10.71
CA ARG A 220 -5.50 11.91 -11.51
C ARG A 220 -4.12 12.13 -10.87
N VAL A 221 -3.74 11.28 -9.92
CA VAL A 221 -2.40 11.24 -9.32
C VAL A 221 -1.74 9.90 -9.65
N TRP A 222 -2.52 8.84 -9.81
CA TRP A 222 -2.10 7.49 -10.25
C TRP A 222 -2.83 7.14 -11.57
N PRO A 223 -2.25 6.32 -12.47
CA PRO A 223 -0.94 5.65 -12.36
C PRO A 223 0.24 6.43 -12.96
N TRP A 224 -0.03 7.48 -13.74
CA TRP A 224 0.99 8.16 -14.54
C TRP A 224 1.42 9.50 -13.94
N SER A 225 2.69 9.85 -14.13
CA SER A 225 3.27 11.14 -13.75
C SER A 225 4.04 11.73 -14.93
N TYR A 226 3.51 12.79 -15.52
CA TYR A 226 4.15 13.57 -16.58
C TYR A 226 4.81 14.80 -15.97
N ASN A 227 6.07 15.07 -16.30
CA ASN A 227 6.79 16.27 -15.88
C ASN A 227 7.02 17.25 -17.06
N GLU A 228 6.12 17.24 -18.03
CA GLU A 228 6.14 18.11 -19.20
C GLU A 228 4.76 18.73 -19.40
N CYS A 229 4.71 20.00 -19.80
CA CYS A 229 3.44 20.65 -20.09
C CYS A 229 2.96 20.25 -21.49
N ASP A 230 2.01 19.32 -21.52
CA ASP A 230 1.23 18.99 -22.71
C ASP A 230 -0.23 19.36 -22.46
N GLU A 231 -0.74 20.34 -23.21
CA GLU A 231 -2.12 20.82 -23.10
C GLU A 231 -3.16 19.70 -23.30
N ARG A 232 -2.82 18.63 -24.04
CA ARG A 232 -3.71 17.46 -24.21
C ARG A 232 -3.97 16.72 -22.91
N TYR A 233 -3.03 16.76 -21.97
CA TYR A 233 -3.09 16.01 -20.71
C TYR A 233 -3.28 16.91 -19.48
N ARG A 234 -3.42 18.22 -19.68
CA ARG A 234 -3.53 19.23 -18.61
C ARG A 234 -4.59 18.87 -17.56
N THR A 235 -5.73 18.32 -17.97
CA THR A 235 -6.82 17.98 -17.05
C THR A 235 -6.77 16.54 -16.54
N PHE A 236 -5.92 15.67 -17.10
CA PHE A 236 -5.80 14.27 -16.69
C PHE A 236 -4.83 14.05 -15.52
N GLN A 237 -3.96 15.02 -15.23
CA GLN A 237 -3.07 15.00 -14.07
C GLN A 237 -3.44 16.15 -13.11
N ARG A 238 -3.60 15.83 -11.83
CA ARG A 238 -4.01 16.80 -10.80
C ARG A 238 -2.92 17.82 -10.52
N ILE A 239 -1.66 17.39 -10.46
CA ILE A 239 -0.49 18.26 -10.27
C ILE A 239 0.23 18.33 -11.62
N SER A 240 -0.19 19.25 -12.48
CA SER A 240 0.28 19.34 -13.87
C SER A 240 1.50 20.25 -14.01
N ALA A 241 2.42 19.90 -14.92
CA ALA A 241 3.52 20.78 -15.30
C ALA A 241 3.05 22.03 -16.07
N CYS A 242 1.78 22.11 -16.49
CA CYS A 242 1.17 23.31 -17.06
C CYS A 242 0.67 24.30 -16.00
N ASP A 243 0.74 23.97 -14.71
CA ASP A 243 0.26 24.83 -13.63
C ASP A 243 1.41 25.67 -13.03
N PRO A 244 1.42 27.00 -13.24
CA PRO A 244 2.42 27.87 -12.65
C PRO A 244 2.16 28.17 -11.16
N ASN A 245 1.01 27.76 -10.59
CA ASN A 245 0.69 28.01 -9.19
C ASN A 245 -0.10 26.83 -8.57
N PRO A 246 0.54 25.65 -8.42
CA PRO A 246 -0.12 24.44 -7.92
C PRO A 246 -0.53 24.51 -6.44
N GLY A 247 -0.02 25.48 -5.68
CA GLY A 247 -0.25 25.61 -4.24
C GLY A 247 0.43 24.52 -3.41
N TYR A 248 0.08 24.44 -2.12
CA TYR A 248 0.51 23.37 -1.19
C TYR A 248 2.03 23.14 -1.08
N GLY A 249 2.84 24.17 -1.35
CA GLY A 249 4.31 24.07 -1.34
C GLY A 249 4.91 23.33 -2.54
N LEU A 250 4.11 23.01 -3.56
CA LEU A 250 4.58 22.34 -4.77
C LEU A 250 5.29 23.33 -5.71
N HIS A 251 6.28 22.83 -6.45
CA HIS A 251 7.03 23.64 -7.42
C HIS A 251 6.16 24.02 -8.63
N PRO A 252 6.17 25.30 -9.06
CA PRO A 252 5.56 25.73 -10.31
C PRO A 252 6.04 24.94 -11.53
N ASN A 253 5.15 24.70 -12.49
CA ASN A 253 5.42 24.06 -13.77
C ASN A 253 6.11 22.69 -13.66
N MET A 254 5.78 21.96 -12.60
CA MET A 254 6.41 20.69 -12.30
C MET A 254 5.34 19.64 -12.01
N GLY A 255 5.26 18.66 -12.90
CA GLY A 255 4.24 17.64 -12.81
C GLY A 255 4.62 16.55 -11.82
N ARG A 256 3.61 16.04 -11.12
CA ARG A 256 3.76 15.01 -10.10
C ARG A 256 2.60 14.02 -10.16
N GLY A 257 2.93 12.79 -9.81
CA GLY A 257 1.98 11.71 -9.59
C GLY A 257 2.47 10.77 -8.49
N SER A 258 1.73 9.70 -8.33
CA SER A 258 1.90 8.68 -7.31
C SER A 258 2.08 7.34 -8.04
N PRO A 259 3.13 7.18 -8.86
CA PRO A 259 3.33 5.98 -9.65
C PRO A 259 3.48 4.78 -8.73
N GLU A 260 3.04 3.64 -9.23
CA GLU A 260 3.17 2.33 -8.60
C GLU A 260 4.39 1.61 -9.16
N ILE A 261 5.07 0.86 -8.28
CA ILE A 261 6.16 -0.05 -8.60
C ILE A 261 5.80 -1.39 -7.97
N ASP A 262 5.42 -2.33 -8.82
CA ASP A 262 5.13 -3.71 -8.43
C ASP A 262 6.44 -4.45 -8.12
N ILE A 263 6.60 -4.90 -6.88
CA ILE A 263 7.73 -5.76 -6.48
C ILE A 263 7.35 -7.22 -6.72
N LEU A 264 6.14 -7.58 -6.30
CA LEU A 264 5.52 -8.87 -6.54
C LEU A 264 4.03 -8.65 -6.79
N GLU A 265 3.55 -9.16 -7.92
CA GLU A 265 2.14 -9.10 -8.27
C GLU A 265 1.80 -10.41 -8.99
N GLY A 266 0.99 -11.26 -8.36
CA GLY A 266 0.62 -12.58 -8.90
C GLY A 266 -0.86 -12.64 -9.25
N GLY A 267 -1.17 -12.80 -10.54
CA GLY A 267 -2.54 -13.03 -11.00
C GLY A 267 -3.05 -14.42 -10.58
N GLY A 268 -4.26 -14.46 -10.03
CA GLY A 268 -5.03 -15.67 -9.70
C GLY A 268 -6.25 -15.83 -10.58
#